data_AF-A0A5C8U719-F1
#
_entry.id   AF-A0A5C8U719-F1
#
_cell.length_a   1.000
_cell.length_b   1.000
_cell.length_c   1.000
_cell.angle_alpha   90.00
_cell.angle_beta   90.00
_cell.angle_gamma   90.00
#
_symmetry.space_group_name_H-M   'P 1'
#
loop_
_entity.id
_entity.type
_entity.pdbx_description
1 polymer ?
#
loop_
_entity_poly.entity_id
_entity_poly.type
_entity_poly.pdbx_seq_one_letter_code
_entity_poly.pdbx_strand_id
1 'polypeptide(L)' 'MHQFQDPHPNHPLFAELSVVETLRPVETDDGRPVPAGSRGTIVAVYGGGKAYEVEFARPVVGNCTLRADALQAV' A
#
# COMPACT_ATOMS: atom_id res chain seq x y z
N MET A 1 29.53 -19.44 6.56
CA MET A 1 28.64 -18.26 6.65
C MET A 1 27.32 -18.74 7.22
N HIS A 2 27.00 -18.36 8.46
CA HIS A 2 25.71 -18.68 9.06
C HIS A 2 24.66 -17.75 8.44
N GLN A 3 23.76 -18.27 7.60
CA GLN A 3 22.53 -17.57 7.28
C GLN A 3 21.70 -17.54 8.56
N PHE A 4 21.58 -16.38 9.17
CA PHE A 4 20.51 -16.11 10.13
C PHE A 4 19.22 -16.00 9.31
N GLN A 5 18.54 -17.12 9.10
CA GLN A 5 17.12 -17.08 8.82
C GLN A 5 16.46 -16.71 10.14
N ASP A 6 16.21 -15.42 10.34
CA ASP A 6 15.28 -15.02 11.37
C ASP A 6 13.89 -15.52 10.96
N PRO A 7 13.21 -16.34 11.78
CA PRO A 7 11.81 -16.64 11.58
C PRO A 7 11.01 -15.44 12.10
N HIS A 8 10.98 -14.32 11.36
CA HIS A 8 10.13 -13.19 11.74
C HIS A 8 8.66 -13.53 11.42
N PRO A 9 7.75 -13.51 12.39
CA PRO A 9 6.34 -13.76 12.15
C PRO A 9 5.76 -12.58 11.36
N ASN A 10 5.18 -12.89 10.21
CA ASN A 10 4.50 -12.00 9.27
C ASN A 10 5.34 -10.84 8.72
N HIS A 11 6.00 -11.10 7.59
CA HIS A 11 6.40 -10.02 6.68
C HIS A 11 5.15 -9.26 6.20
N PRO A 12 5.23 -7.93 6.02
CA PRO A 12 4.12 -7.18 5.44
C PRO A 12 3.82 -7.73 4.04
N LEU A 13 2.53 -7.74 3.69
CA LEU A 13 2.08 -8.26 2.39
C LEU A 13 2.69 -7.47 1.22
N PHE A 14 2.88 -6.16 1.41
CA PHE A 14 3.56 -5.28 0.46
C PHE A 14 4.74 -4.60 1.15
N ALA A 15 5.90 -4.60 0.51
CA ALA A 15 7.04 -3.81 0.96
C ALA A 15 6.88 -2.33 0.53
N GLU A 16 7.63 -1.43 1.14
CA GLU A 16 7.79 -0.07 0.60
C GLU A 16 8.27 -0.12 -0.85
N LEU A 17 7.82 0.85 -1.64
CA LEU A 17 8.03 0.97 -3.09
C LEU A 17 7.35 -0.12 -3.94
N SER A 18 6.58 -1.03 -3.32
CA SER A 18 5.72 -1.94 -4.09
C SER A 18 4.66 -1.14 -4.84
N VAL A 19 4.34 -1.60 -6.03
CA VAL A 19 3.21 -1.11 -6.81
C VAL A 19 1.97 -1.95 -6.47
N VAL A 20 0.86 -1.27 -6.25
CA VAL A 20 -0.43 -1.89 -5.90
C VAL A 20 -1.57 -1.27 -6.71
N GLU A 21 -2.71 -1.94 -6.70
CA GLU A 21 -3.99 -1.40 -7.18
C GLU A 21 -5.03 -1.40 -6.06
N THR A 22 -5.90 -0.39 -6.06
CA THR A 22 -7.05 -0.32 -5.15
C THR A 22 -8.13 -1.32 -5.56
N LEU A 23 -8.71 -2.05 -4.62
CA LEU A 23 -9.81 -2.99 -4.87
C LEU A 23 -11.20 -2.33 -4.84
N ARG A 24 -11.28 -1.13 -4.27
CA ARG A 24 -12.51 -0.34 -4.11
C ARG A 24 -12.20 1.16 -4.23
N PRO A 25 -13.22 2.01 -4.46
CA PRO A 25 -13.01 3.45 -4.41
C PRO A 25 -12.49 3.86 -3.02
N VAL A 26 -11.53 4.78 -3.00
CA VAL A 26 -10.96 5.36 -1.79
C VAL A 26 -10.90 6.87 -1.93
N GLU A 27 -10.49 7.56 -0.88
CA GLU A 27 -10.32 9.00 -0.86
C GLU A 27 -8.88 9.29 -0.41
N THR A 28 -8.20 10.21 -1.09
CA THR A 28 -6.91 10.73 -0.62
C THR A 28 -7.11 11.46 0.72
N ASP A 29 -6.05 11.65 1.50
CA ASP A 29 -6.12 12.41 2.74
C ASP A 29 -6.56 13.88 2.51
N ASP A 30 -6.32 14.42 1.31
CA ASP A 30 -6.82 15.74 0.86
C ASP A 30 -8.29 15.74 0.34
N GLY A 31 -9.03 14.63 0.49
CA GLY A 31 -10.44 14.55 0.12
C GLY A 31 -10.72 14.31 -1.37
N ARG A 32 -9.74 13.81 -2.14
CA ARG A 32 -9.91 13.55 -3.58
C ARG A 32 -10.34 12.09 -3.82
N PRO A 33 -11.41 11.84 -4.58
CA PRO A 33 -11.83 10.47 -4.86
C PRO A 33 -10.86 9.77 -5.80
N VAL A 34 -10.48 8.54 -5.46
CA VAL A 34 -9.64 7.64 -6.25
C VAL A 34 -10.49 6.41 -6.64
N PRO A 35 -10.71 6.15 -7.95
CA PRO A 35 -11.49 4.99 -8.39
C PRO A 35 -10.87 3.64 -7.96
N ALA A 36 -11.69 2.59 -7.91
CA ALA A 36 -11.19 1.22 -7.84
C ALA A 36 -10.33 0.89 -9.08
N GLY A 37 -9.34 0.02 -8.92
CA GLY A 37 -8.36 -0.32 -9.95
C GLY A 37 -7.30 0.75 -10.16
N SER A 38 -7.23 1.78 -9.31
CA SER A 38 -6.22 2.81 -9.44
C SER A 38 -4.87 2.30 -8.94
N ARG A 39 -3.85 2.44 -9.78
CA ARG A 39 -2.48 2.07 -9.45
C ARG A 39 -1.83 3.13 -8.55
N GLY A 40 -1.17 2.67 -7.50
CA GLY A 40 -0.40 3.49 -6.57
C GLY A 40 0.89 2.81 -6.13
N THR A 41 1.72 3.55 -5.40
CA THR A 41 2.98 3.07 -4.83
C THR A 41 2.91 3.11 -3.32
N ILE A 42 3.33 2.04 -2.65
CA ILE A 42 3.48 2.02 -1.19
C ILE A 42 4.64 2.95 -0.81
N VAL A 43 4.37 4.00 -0.04
CA VAL A 43 5.40 4.94 0.43
C VAL A 43 5.73 4.78 1.92
N ALA A 44 4.87 4.10 2.68
CA ALA A 44 5.13 3.70 4.06
C ALA A 44 4.35 2.44 4.45
N VAL A 45 4.92 1.61 5.34
CA VAL A 45 4.26 0.44 5.92
C VAL A 45 3.96 0.66 7.40
N TYR A 46 2.69 0.51 7.80
CA TYR A 46 2.25 0.73 9.17
C TYR A 46 1.85 -0.56 9.88
N GLY A 47 2.17 -0.64 11.18
CA GLY A 47 1.73 -1.72 12.07
C GLY A 47 2.12 -3.12 11.61
N GLY A 48 3.27 -3.27 10.93
CA GLY A 48 3.74 -4.54 10.38
C GLY A 48 2.94 -5.04 9.16
N GLY A 49 2.32 -4.14 8.38
CA GLY A 49 1.53 -4.48 7.20
C GLY A 49 0.01 -4.55 7.43
N LYS A 50 -0.47 -4.03 8.57
CA LYS A 50 -1.91 -3.85 8.83
C LYS A 50 -2.50 -2.71 7.99
N ALA A 51 -1.68 -1.71 7.67
CA ALA A 51 -2.02 -0.59 6.81
C ALA A 51 -0.78 -0.09 6.05
N TYR A 52 -1.03 0.66 4.98
CA TYR A 52 -0.04 1.16 4.04
C TYR A 52 -0.40 2.57 3.65
N GLU A 53 0.59 3.46 3.54
CA GLU A 53 0.41 4.72 2.83
C GLU A 53 0.64 4.47 1.35
N VAL A 54 -0.34 4.84 0.53
CA VAL A 54 -0.30 4.68 -0.92
C VAL A 54 -0.29 6.05 -1.56
N GLU A 55 0.74 6.35 -2.35
CA GLU A 55 0.81 7.54 -3.17
C GLU A 55 0.30 7.23 -4.58
N PHE A 56 -0.60 8.08 -5.08
CA PHE A 56 -1.17 8.03 -6.40
C PHE A 56 -0.59 9.12 -7.29
N ALA A 57 -0.35 8.76 -8.55
CA ALA A 57 -0.02 9.69 -9.61
C ALA A 57 -1.26 10.00 -10.46
N ARG A 58 -1.07 10.67 -11.60
CA ARG A 58 -2.16 11.07 -12.51
C ARG A 58 -3.14 9.91 -12.80
N PRO A 59 -4.46 10.16 -12.88
CA PRO A 59 -5.10 11.49 -12.91
C PRO A 59 -5.38 12.12 -11.54
N VAL A 60 -5.24 11.38 -10.43
CA VAL A 60 -5.50 11.87 -9.07
C VAL A 60 -4.19 11.85 -8.29
N VAL A 61 -3.58 13.03 -8.11
CA VAL A 61 -2.34 13.18 -7.33
C VAL A 61 -2.70 13.34 -5.86
N GLY A 62 -2.10 12.53 -4.99
CA GLY A 62 -2.29 12.56 -3.55
C GLY A 62 -1.93 11.20 -2.93
N ASN A 63 -2.09 11.08 -1.61
CA ASN A 63 -1.88 9.81 -0.91
C ASN A 63 -3.02 9.53 0.07
N CYS A 64 -3.11 8.29 0.54
CA CYS A 64 -3.96 7.94 1.69
C CYS A 64 -3.43 6.70 2.39
N THR A 65 -3.85 6.54 3.65
CA THR A 65 -3.60 5.33 4.42
C THR A 65 -4.70 4.28 4.21
N LEU A 66 -4.34 3.10 3.69
CA LEU A 66 -5.26 2.01 3.37
C LEU A 66 -4.91 0.73 4.14
N ARG A 67 -5.93 -0.06 4.46
CA ARG A 67 -5.75 -1.42 4.98
C ARG A 67 -5.29 -2.36 3.87
N ALA A 68 -4.62 -3.45 4.25
CA ALA A 68 -4.20 -4.50 3.32
C ALA A 68 -5.36 -5.04 2.45
N ASP A 69 -6.56 -5.16 3.03
CA ASP A 69 -7.76 -5.66 2.36
C ASP A 69 -8.30 -4.75 1.24
N ALA A 70 -7.78 -3.53 1.10
CA ALA A 70 -8.15 -2.61 0.04
C ALA A 70 -7.22 -2.66 -1.17
N LEU A 71 -6.18 -3.51 -1.14
CA LEU A 71 -5.08 -3.49 -2.10
C LEU A 71 -4.82 -4.87 -2.70
N GLN A 72 -4.33 -4.88 -3.93
CA GLN A 72 -3.74 -6.07 -4.57
C GLN A 72 -2.39 -5.72 -5.20
N ALA A 73 -1.51 -6.73 -5.32
CA ALA A 73 -0.30 -6.60 -6.11
C ALA A 73 -0.64 -6.50 -7.60
N VAL A 74 0.20 -5.78 -8.35
CA VAL A 74 0.15 -5.67 -9.83
C VAL A 74 1.07 -6.70 -10.47
#